data_AF-A0A562WMD6-F1
#
_entry.id   AF-A0A562WMD6-F1
#
_cell.length_a   1.000
_cell.length_b   1.000
_cell.length_c   1.000
_cell.angle_alpha   90.00
_cell.angle_beta   90.00
_cell.angle_gamma   90.00
#
_symmetry.space_group_name_H-M   'P 1'
#
loop_
_entity.id
_entity.type
_entity.pdbx_description
1 polymer ?
#
loop_
_entity_poly.entity_id
_entity_poly.type
_entity_poly.pdbx_seq_one_letter_code
_entity_poly.pdbx_strand_id
1 'polypeptide(L)'
;MSAVGQVVDRVRAARHAARRATLLPFLVRVGVFLTVLVGFTVAFPVDVWFGDALPALLVTALLPALGPRRFWPTFAALVTVAGWLYGTFDQGEPIALWRLLLLTALLYLGHNLCALAALLPYDAVVDPALVARWLTRTAGVVLVAGVAGVLLLTVAGVGGDRGMLPVTIGGLGVAVVVTALLGWLLRRR
;
A
#
# COMPACT_ATOMS: atom_id res chain seq x y z
N MET A 1 0.74 1.71 -39.91
CA MET A 1 0.02 2.66 -39.03
C MET A 1 1.03 3.65 -38.48
N SER A 2 0.84 4.95 -38.67
CA SER A 2 1.79 5.96 -38.18
C SER A 2 1.73 6.06 -36.65
N ALA A 3 2.87 6.32 -36.00
CA ALA A 3 2.96 6.49 -34.55
C ALA A 3 1.99 7.58 -34.04
N VAL A 4 1.76 8.61 -34.86
CA VAL A 4 0.82 9.71 -34.58
C VAL A 4 -0.63 9.20 -34.50
N GLY A 5 -1.04 8.28 -35.38
CA GLY A 5 -2.38 7.69 -35.35
C GLY A 5 -2.64 6.89 -34.06
N GLN A 6 -1.66 6.10 -33.61
CA GLN A 6 -1.75 5.36 -32.35
C GLN A 6 -1.86 6.28 -31.12
N VAL A 7 -1.14 7.41 -31.12
CA VAL A 7 -1.21 8.40 -30.05
C VAL A 7 -2.58 9.07 -30.03
N VAL A 8 -3.10 9.49 -31.19
CA VAL A 8 -4.42 10.13 -31.31
C VAL A 8 -5.54 9.19 -30.87
N ASP A 9 -5.48 7.91 -31.25
CA ASP A 9 -6.47 6.91 -30.84
C ASP A 9 -6.41 6.62 -29.33
N ARG A 10 -5.21 6.56 -28.74
CA ARG A 10 -5.05 6.45 -27.28
C ARG A 10 -5.58 7.67 -26.55
N VAL A 11 -5.34 8.88 -27.06
CA VAL A 11 -5.86 10.12 -26.48
C VAL A 11 -7.39 10.17 -26.58
N ARG A 12 -7.98 9.77 -27.70
CA ARG A 12 -9.44 9.67 -27.85
C ARG A 12 -10.05 8.63 -26.92
N ALA A 13 -9.44 7.45 -26.80
CA ALA A 13 -9.87 6.40 -25.89
C ALA A 13 -9.78 6.86 -24.42
N ALA A 14 -8.68 7.52 -24.03
CA ALA A 14 -8.52 8.11 -22.71
C ALA A 14 -9.57 9.21 -22.44
N ARG A 15 -9.86 10.07 -23.41
CA ARG A 15 -10.88 11.12 -23.30
C ARG A 15 -12.30 10.56 -23.20
N HIS A 16 -12.61 9.48 -23.92
CA HIS A 16 -13.90 8.80 -23.80
C HIS A 16 -14.05 8.07 -22.47
N ALA A 17 -12.99 7.40 -22.00
CA ALA A 17 -12.95 6.79 -20.67
C ALA A 17 -13.12 7.84 -19.56
N ALA A 18 -12.45 8.99 -19.66
CA ALA A 18 -12.58 10.09 -18.72
C ALA A 18 -14.00 10.70 -18.69
N ARG A 19 -14.68 10.78 -19.84
CA ARG A 19 -16.06 11.28 -19.92
C ARG A 19 -17.10 10.31 -19.34
N ARG A 20 -16.80 9.02 -19.30
CA ARG A 20 -17.64 7.99 -18.66
C ARG A 20 -17.19 7.65 -17.25
N ALA A 21 -16.08 8.23 -16.77
CA ALA A 21 -15.56 7.95 -15.46
C ALA A 21 -16.52 8.52 -14.41
N THR A 22 -17.19 7.64 -13.70
CA THR A 22 -17.93 8.03 -12.50
C THR A 22 -16.94 8.54 -11.45
N LEU A 23 -17.31 9.60 -10.73
CA LEU A 23 -16.43 10.30 -9.79
C LEU A 23 -15.81 9.36 -8.74
N LEU A 24 -16.57 8.37 -8.27
CA LEU A 24 -16.20 7.55 -7.12
C LEU A 24 -15.04 6.56 -7.42
N PRO A 25 -15.06 5.73 -8.48
CA PRO A 25 -13.89 4.92 -8.86
C PRO A 25 -12.62 5.76 -9.11
N PHE A 26 -12.77 6.97 -9.65
CA PHE A 26 -11.64 7.89 -9.84
C PHE A 26 -11.08 8.35 -8.49
N LEU A 27 -11.94 8.79 -7.56
CA LEU A 27 -11.53 9.18 -6.22
C LEU A 27 -10.83 8.04 -5.45
N VAL A 28 -11.27 6.79 -5.61
CA VAL A 28 -10.60 5.63 -4.99
C VAL A 28 -9.17 5.49 -5.52
N ARG A 29 -8.94 5.68 -6.84
CA ARG A 29 -7.59 5.62 -7.43
C ARG A 29 -6.71 6.79 -6.99
N VAL A 30 -7.28 7.99 -6.87
CA VAL A 30 -6.59 9.12 -6.26
C VAL A 30 -6.23 8.80 -4.81
N GLY A 31 -7.13 8.17 -4.07
CA GLY A 31 -6.88 7.67 -2.71
C GLY A 31 -5.73 6.67 -2.65
N VAL A 32 -5.64 5.73 -3.60
CA VAL A 32 -4.48 4.81 -3.73
C VAL A 32 -3.19 5.60 -3.90
N PHE A 33 -3.15 6.51 -4.88
CA PHE A 33 -1.97 7.32 -5.17
C PHE A 33 -1.52 8.12 -3.94
N LEU A 34 -2.44 8.85 -3.31
CA LEU A 34 -2.14 9.67 -2.14
C LEU A 34 -1.68 8.82 -0.95
N THR A 35 -2.31 7.67 -0.72
CA THR A 35 -1.91 6.77 0.37
C THR A 35 -0.49 6.24 0.19
N VAL A 36 -0.14 5.83 -1.04
CA VAL A 36 1.22 5.36 -1.36
C VAL A 36 2.21 6.51 -1.27
N LEU A 37 1.85 7.69 -1.75
CA LEU A 37 2.70 8.88 -1.70
C LEU A 37 3.02 9.28 -0.25
N VAL A 38 2.01 9.31 0.62
CA VAL A 38 2.19 9.54 2.07
C VAL A 38 2.99 8.38 2.70
N GLY A 39 2.81 7.15 2.24
CA GLY A 39 3.67 6.03 2.62
C GLY A 39 5.14 6.31 2.34
N PHE A 40 5.46 6.85 1.16
CA PHE A 40 6.82 7.26 0.81
C PHE A 40 7.33 8.44 1.64
N THR A 41 6.49 9.41 2.04
CA THR A 41 6.94 10.51 2.90
C THR A 41 7.29 10.04 4.30
N VAL A 42 6.64 8.98 4.78
CA VAL A 42 6.92 8.36 6.08
C VAL A 42 8.10 7.40 6.00
N ALA A 43 8.33 6.77 4.85
CA ALA A 43 9.40 5.80 4.63
C ALA A 43 10.76 6.46 4.33
N PHE A 44 10.79 7.43 3.43
CA PHE A 44 12.04 8.02 2.94
C PHE A 44 12.43 9.26 3.74
N PRO A 45 13.73 9.46 3.99
CA PRO A 45 14.23 10.69 4.59
C PRO A 45 14.00 11.88 3.64
N VAL A 46 13.92 13.10 4.21
CA VAL A 46 13.59 14.32 3.47
C VAL A 46 14.57 14.60 2.32
N ASP A 47 15.83 14.23 2.48
CA ASP A 47 16.87 14.47 1.46
C ASP A 47 16.57 13.74 0.14
N VAL A 48 15.92 12.57 0.22
CA VAL A 48 15.53 11.78 -0.96
C VAL A 48 14.38 12.45 -1.72
N TRP A 49 13.52 13.20 -1.02
CA TRP A 49 12.40 13.93 -1.63
C TRP A 49 12.83 15.15 -2.43
N PHE A 50 13.95 15.77 -2.08
CA PHE A 50 14.47 16.96 -2.76
C PHE A 50 15.64 16.63 -3.72
N GLY A 51 15.95 15.35 -3.92
CA GLY A 51 16.95 14.88 -4.88
C GLY A 51 16.35 14.31 -6.17
N ASP A 52 17.21 13.63 -6.95
CA ASP A 52 16.87 13.06 -8.27
C ASP A 52 15.84 11.91 -8.20
N ALA A 53 15.55 11.40 -7.00
CA ALA A 53 14.62 10.29 -6.78
C ALA A 53 13.14 10.71 -6.83
N LEU A 54 12.81 12.00 -6.70
CA LEU A 54 11.43 12.48 -6.63
C LEU A 54 10.56 12.04 -7.82
N PRO A 55 10.98 12.17 -9.09
CA PRO A 55 10.20 11.70 -10.22
C PRO A 55 9.96 10.19 -10.17
N ALA A 56 10.96 9.41 -9.77
CA ALA A 56 10.84 7.95 -9.65
C ALA A 56 9.85 7.54 -8.56
N LEU A 57 9.83 8.24 -7.42
CA LEU A 57 8.86 8.02 -6.34
C LEU A 57 7.44 8.37 -6.79
N LEU A 58 7.26 9.51 -7.47
CA LEU A 58 5.95 9.91 -7.99
C LEU A 58 5.41 8.91 -9.01
N VAL A 59 6.26 8.47 -9.94
CA VAL A 59 5.89 7.42 -10.91
C VAL A 59 5.53 6.14 -10.18
N THR A 60 6.34 5.71 -9.20
CA THR A 60 6.09 4.49 -8.45
C THR A 60 4.79 4.55 -7.66
N ALA A 61 4.45 5.70 -7.07
CA ALA A 61 3.17 5.90 -6.37
C ALA A 61 1.97 5.86 -7.33
N LEU A 62 2.17 6.25 -8.59
CA LEU A 62 1.12 6.26 -9.61
C LEU A 62 0.82 4.86 -10.18
N LEU A 63 1.82 3.98 -10.26
CA LEU A 63 1.68 2.61 -10.80
C LEU A 63 0.51 1.81 -10.17
N PRO A 64 0.37 1.70 -8.84
CA PRO A 64 -0.74 0.97 -8.23
C PRO A 64 -2.12 1.61 -8.49
N ALA A 65 -2.19 2.95 -8.62
CA ALA A 65 -3.44 3.65 -8.93
C ALA A 65 -3.93 3.38 -10.37
N LEU A 66 -3.00 3.21 -11.32
CA LEU A 66 -3.31 2.90 -12.72
C LEU A 66 -3.60 1.40 -12.93
N GLY A 67 -2.81 0.52 -12.29
CA GLY A 67 -2.86 -0.93 -12.47
C GLY A 67 -3.07 -1.72 -11.17
N PRO A 68 -4.20 -1.55 -10.47
CA PRO A 68 -4.40 -2.16 -9.15
C PRO A 68 -4.45 -3.70 -9.14
N ARG A 69 -4.69 -4.34 -10.29
CA ARG A 69 -4.77 -5.81 -10.45
C ARG A 69 -3.41 -6.50 -10.66
N ARG A 70 -2.33 -5.74 -10.84
CA ARG A 70 -1.01 -6.28 -11.18
C ARG A 70 -0.09 -6.32 -9.96
N PHE A 71 1.18 -6.65 -10.17
CA PHE A 71 2.20 -6.66 -9.12
C PHE A 71 2.54 -5.27 -8.55
N TRP A 72 2.00 -4.19 -9.13
CA TRP A 72 2.33 -2.80 -8.76
C TRP A 72 2.08 -2.43 -7.30
N PRO A 73 0.97 -2.84 -6.64
CA PRO A 73 0.79 -2.58 -5.21
C PRO A 73 1.87 -3.25 -4.36
N THR A 74 2.26 -4.49 -4.71
CA THR A 74 3.34 -5.19 -4.04
C THR A 74 4.68 -4.50 -4.28
N PHE A 75 4.96 -4.09 -5.51
CA PHE A 75 6.18 -3.33 -5.83
C PHE A 75 6.28 -2.04 -5.02
N ALA A 76 5.22 -1.23 -4.98
CA ALA A 76 5.19 0.00 -4.18
C ALA A 76 5.35 -0.28 -2.68
N ALA A 77 4.76 -1.36 -2.16
CA ALA A 77 4.95 -1.78 -0.77
C ALA A 77 6.42 -2.15 -0.49
N LEU A 78 7.07 -2.89 -1.39
CA LEU A 78 8.49 -3.23 -1.27
C LEU A 78 9.39 -2.00 -1.31
N VAL A 79 9.11 -1.03 -2.20
CA VAL A 79 9.84 0.25 -2.25
C VAL A 79 9.64 1.04 -0.96
N THR A 80 8.43 1.05 -0.40
CA THR A 80 8.13 1.70 0.89
C THR A 80 8.96 1.08 2.01
N VAL A 81 9.00 -0.26 2.09
CA VAL A 81 9.81 -0.97 3.11
C VAL A 81 11.30 -0.72 2.89
N ALA A 82 11.78 -0.73 1.65
CA ALA A 82 13.17 -0.44 1.33
C ALA A 82 13.57 0.98 1.73
N GLY A 83 12.72 1.98 1.49
CA GLY A 83 12.95 3.36 1.94
C GLY A 83 13.06 3.49 3.46
N TRP A 84 12.15 2.82 4.19
CA TRP A 84 12.19 2.81 5.65
C TRP A 84 13.45 2.13 6.20
N LEU A 85 13.87 1.00 5.59
CA LEU A 85 15.11 0.31 5.94
C LEU A 85 16.33 1.19 5.66
N TYR A 86 16.35 1.88 4.52
CA TYR A 86 17.41 2.81 4.15
C TYR A 86 17.56 3.92 5.21
N GLY A 87 16.46 4.61 5.57
CA GLY A 87 16.51 5.65 6.61
C GLY A 87 16.93 5.13 7.99
N THR A 88 16.56 3.89 8.33
CA THR A 88 16.86 3.32 9.65
C THR A 88 18.30 2.80 9.77
N PHE A 89 18.80 2.11 8.74
CA PHE A 89 20.12 1.46 8.78
C PHE A 89 21.25 2.32 8.22
N ASP A 90 21.01 3.12 7.18
CA ASP A 90 22.03 3.94 6.52
C ASP A 90 22.16 5.31 7.19
N GLN A 91 21.01 5.97 7.41
CA GLN A 91 20.95 7.31 8.00
C GLN A 91 20.86 7.30 9.54
N GLY A 92 20.73 6.12 10.15
CA GLY A 92 20.68 5.95 11.60
C GLY A 92 19.45 6.57 12.26
N GLU A 93 18.36 6.81 11.52
CA GLU A 93 17.16 7.38 12.11
C GLU A 93 16.56 6.47 13.19
N PRO A 94 16.13 7.03 14.34
CA PRO A 94 15.57 6.22 15.41
C PRO A 94 14.29 5.51 14.94
N ILE A 95 14.14 4.26 15.37
CA ILE A 95 12.92 3.48 15.17
C ILE A 95 11.84 4.02 16.11
N ALA A 96 11.00 4.90 15.59
CA ALA A 96 9.88 5.45 16.35
C ALA A 96 8.62 4.58 16.16
N LEU A 97 7.98 4.21 17.28
CA LEU A 97 6.77 3.37 17.29
C LEU A 97 5.64 3.98 16.44
N TRP A 98 5.42 5.30 16.55
CA TRP A 98 4.39 5.98 15.78
C TRP A 98 4.66 5.90 14.27
N ARG A 99 5.95 5.96 13.85
CA ARG A 99 6.36 5.87 12.44
C ARG A 99 6.11 4.46 11.90
N LEU A 100 6.43 3.43 12.70
CA LEU A 100 6.13 2.03 12.39
C LEU A 100 4.62 1.76 12.26
N LEU A 101 3.82 2.23 13.22
CA LEU A 101 2.37 2.06 13.19
C LEU A 101 1.74 2.77 12.00
N LEU A 102 2.17 4.01 11.73
CA LEU A 102 1.71 4.78 10.59
C LEU A 102 2.07 4.11 9.26
N LEU A 103 3.32 3.67 9.11
CA LEU A 103 3.77 2.97 7.90
C LEU A 103 2.97 1.70 7.66
N THR A 104 2.76 0.90 8.72
CA THR A 104 1.96 -0.33 8.65
C THR A 104 0.51 -0.04 8.26
N ALA A 105 -0.09 1.00 8.85
CA ALA A 105 -1.44 1.44 8.52
C ALA A 105 -1.56 1.89 7.06
N LEU A 106 -0.59 2.67 6.56
CA LEU A 106 -0.56 3.15 5.17
C LEU A 106 -0.36 1.99 4.18
N LEU A 107 0.51 1.03 4.48
CA LEU A 107 0.70 -0.17 3.66
C LEU A 107 -0.60 -0.99 3.57
N TYR A 108 -1.27 -1.22 4.70
CA TYR A 108 -2.54 -1.94 4.73
C TYR A 108 -3.65 -1.18 3.99
N LEU A 109 -3.79 0.12 4.25
CA LEU A 109 -4.77 0.97 3.58
C LEU A 109 -4.53 1.02 2.07
N GLY A 110 -3.28 1.22 1.64
CA GLY A 110 -2.90 1.26 0.23
C GLY A 110 -3.21 -0.06 -0.48
N HIS A 111 -2.87 -1.19 0.14
CA HIS A 111 -3.21 -2.51 -0.37
C HIS A 111 -4.74 -2.70 -0.49
N ASN A 112 -5.49 -2.32 0.55
CA ASN A 112 -6.93 -2.50 0.56
C ASN A 112 -7.67 -1.57 -0.42
N LEU A 113 -7.18 -0.35 -0.61
CA LEU A 113 -7.67 0.57 -1.64
C LEU A 113 -7.34 0.06 -3.05
N CYS A 114 -6.18 -0.58 -3.26
CA CYS A 114 -5.88 -1.25 -4.53
C CYS A 114 -6.85 -2.40 -4.79
N ALA A 115 -7.15 -3.22 -3.77
CA ALA A 115 -8.14 -4.29 -3.89
C ALA A 115 -9.52 -3.75 -4.26
N LEU A 116 -9.95 -2.65 -3.62
CA LEU A 116 -11.20 -1.97 -3.97
C LEU A 116 -11.17 -1.41 -5.40
N ALA A 117 -10.10 -0.69 -5.78
CA ALA A 117 -9.93 -0.13 -7.12
C ALA A 117 -9.87 -1.21 -8.22
N ALA A 118 -9.37 -2.40 -7.91
CA ALA A 118 -9.36 -3.55 -8.80
C ALA A 118 -10.76 -4.11 -9.06
N LEU A 119 -11.72 -3.91 -8.16
CA LEU A 119 -13.11 -4.37 -8.32
C LEU A 119 -14.00 -3.32 -9.00
N LEU A 120 -13.54 -2.07 -9.13
CA LEU A 120 -14.31 -0.96 -9.67
C LEU A 120 -13.92 -0.66 -11.13
N PRO A 121 -14.77 -1.00 -12.12
CA PRO A 121 -14.68 -0.43 -13.46
C PRO A 121 -14.73 1.10 -13.40
N TYR A 122 -14.09 1.76 -14.37
CA TYR A 122 -14.05 3.23 -14.41
C TYR A 122 -15.43 3.86 -14.56
N ASP A 123 -16.36 3.16 -15.21
CA ASP A 123 -17.73 3.55 -15.51
C ASP A 123 -18.77 3.01 -14.50
N ALA A 124 -18.31 2.37 -13.41
CA ALA A 124 -19.21 1.79 -12.43
C ALA A 124 -19.83 2.84 -11.49
N VAL A 125 -21.16 2.96 -11.56
CA VAL A 125 -21.93 3.72 -10.55
C VAL A 125 -21.95 2.92 -9.25
N VAL A 126 -21.30 3.44 -8.22
CA VAL A 126 -21.11 2.76 -6.94
C VAL A 126 -21.72 3.60 -5.83
N ASP A 127 -22.48 2.95 -4.96
CA ASP A 127 -23.05 3.56 -3.76
C ASP A 127 -21.91 4.05 -2.82
N PRO A 128 -21.84 5.36 -2.49
CA PRO A 128 -20.85 5.90 -1.57
C PRO A 128 -20.86 5.21 -0.19
N ALA A 129 -22.02 4.71 0.26
CA ALA A 129 -22.12 4.01 1.53
C ALA A 129 -21.33 2.69 1.53
N LEU A 130 -21.14 2.05 0.36
CA LEU A 130 -20.26 0.89 0.24
C LEU A 130 -18.81 1.25 0.51
N VAL A 131 -18.33 2.36 -0.05
CA VAL A 131 -16.95 2.83 0.18
C VAL A 131 -16.77 3.23 1.64
N ALA A 132 -17.75 3.90 2.25
CA ALA A 132 -17.72 4.25 3.66
C ALA A 132 -17.67 2.99 4.57
N ARG A 133 -18.50 1.98 4.30
CA ARG A 133 -18.46 0.68 5.02
C ARG A 133 -17.13 -0.04 4.85
N TRP A 134 -16.53 0.04 3.65
CA TRP A 134 -15.21 -0.54 3.39
C TRP A 134 -14.13 0.16 4.20
N LEU A 135 -14.11 1.50 4.18
CA LEU A 135 -13.13 2.31 4.90
C LEU A 135 -13.28 2.17 6.42
N THR A 136 -14.50 2.14 6.96
CA THR A 136 -14.74 1.92 8.40
C THR A 136 -14.27 0.54 8.85
N ARG A 137 -14.53 -0.52 8.07
CA ARG A 137 -13.96 -1.85 8.34
C ARG A 137 -12.43 -1.82 8.32
N THR A 138 -11.85 -1.14 7.32
CA THR A 138 -10.39 -0.99 7.19
C THR A 138 -9.80 -0.30 8.43
N ALA A 139 -10.43 0.80 8.86
CA ALA A 139 -10.03 1.54 10.05
C ALA A 139 -10.15 0.68 11.31
N GLY A 140 -11.22 -0.12 11.45
CA GLY A 140 -11.37 -1.06 12.56
C GLY A 140 -10.26 -2.10 12.60
N VAL A 141 -9.88 -2.69 11.45
CA VAL A 141 -8.76 -3.64 11.37
C VAL A 141 -7.44 -2.98 11.74
N VAL A 142 -7.15 -1.80 11.20
CA VAL A 142 -5.92 -1.04 11.51
C VAL A 142 -5.86 -0.70 13.00
N LEU A 143 -6.98 -0.26 13.59
CA LEU A 143 -7.05 0.09 15.00
C LEU A 143 -6.80 -1.14 15.89
N VAL A 144 -7.50 -2.25 15.64
CA VAL A 144 -7.30 -3.50 16.39
C VAL A 144 -5.87 -4.02 16.24
N ALA A 145 -5.32 -4.01 15.02
CA ALA A 145 -3.95 -4.42 14.77
C ALA A 145 -2.92 -3.50 15.44
N GLY A 146 -3.17 -2.20 15.45
CA GLY A 146 -2.33 -1.22 16.13
C GLY A 146 -2.34 -1.41 17.65
N VAL A 147 -3.53 -1.56 18.25
CA VAL A 147 -3.65 -1.86 19.69
C VAL A 147 -2.97 -3.18 20.03
N ALA A 148 -3.23 -4.24 19.27
CA ALA A 148 -2.58 -5.53 19.47
C ALA A 148 -1.05 -5.43 19.33
N GLY A 149 -0.55 -4.71 18.33
CA GLY A 149 0.87 -4.47 18.12
C GLY A 149 1.51 -3.74 19.29
N VAL A 150 0.88 -2.68 19.81
CA VAL A 150 1.35 -1.96 21.00
C VAL A 150 1.38 -2.87 22.22
N LEU A 151 0.30 -3.61 22.49
CA LEU A 151 0.23 -4.54 23.62
C LEU A 151 1.31 -5.62 23.54
N LEU A 152 1.53 -6.21 22.36
CA LEU A 152 2.57 -7.20 22.13
C LEU A 152 3.97 -6.62 22.36
N LEU A 153 4.23 -5.39 21.90
CA LEU A 153 5.50 -4.72 22.15
C LEU A 153 5.71 -4.39 23.63
N THR A 154 4.66 -3.97 24.34
CA THR A 154 4.72 -3.77 25.80
C THR A 154 5.04 -5.07 26.52
N VAL A 155 4.37 -6.18 26.16
CA VAL A 155 4.66 -7.50 26.73
C VAL A 155 6.08 -7.95 26.41
N ALA A 156 6.56 -7.71 25.19
CA ALA A 156 7.93 -8.05 24.79
C ALA A 156 8.98 -7.25 25.58
N GLY A 157 8.72 -5.97 25.87
CA GLY A 157 9.58 -5.13 26.71
C GLY A 157 9.69 -5.60 28.17
N VAL A 158 8.69 -6.34 28.68
CA VAL A 158 8.74 -6.97 30.01
C VAL A 158 9.68 -8.19 30.03
N GLY A 159 10.04 -8.75 28.87
CA GLY A 159 10.87 -9.96 28.71
C GLY A 159 12.40 -9.77 28.78
N GLY A 160 12.90 -8.53 28.93
CA GLY A 160 14.33 -8.20 29.02
C GLY A 160 15.08 -8.11 27.68
N ASP A 161 16.31 -7.59 27.71
CA ASP A 161 17.14 -7.16 26.54
C ASP A 161 17.58 -8.27 25.56
N ARG A 162 17.12 -9.51 25.72
CA ARG A 162 17.49 -10.59 24.80
C ARG A 162 16.61 -10.51 23.56
N GLY A 163 17.17 -10.01 22.47
CA GLY A 163 16.53 -10.01 21.16
C GLY A 163 15.98 -11.40 20.80
N MET A 164 14.65 -11.53 20.74
CA MET A 164 13.96 -12.80 20.49
C MET A 164 13.94 -13.16 18.99
N LEU A 165 15.10 -13.11 18.34
CA LEU A 165 15.28 -13.41 16.91
C LEU A 165 14.66 -14.76 16.50
N PRO A 166 14.80 -15.86 17.28
CA PRO A 166 14.16 -17.13 16.96
C PRO A 166 12.63 -17.05 16.95
N VAL A 167 12.04 -16.25 17.85
CA VAL A 167 10.58 -16.06 17.93
C VAL A 167 10.09 -15.27 16.73
N THR A 168 10.82 -14.23 16.30
CA THR A 168 10.50 -13.45 15.09
C THR A 168 10.58 -14.32 13.84
N ILE A 169 11.63 -15.15 13.71
CA ILE A 169 11.76 -16.11 12.59
C ILE A 169 10.63 -17.14 12.64
N GLY A 170 10.31 -17.67 13.82
CA GLY A 170 9.21 -18.63 14.00
C GLY A 170 7.86 -18.04 13.60
N GLY A 171 7.57 -16.81 14.06
CA GLY A 171 6.37 -16.07 13.68
C GLY A 171 6.29 -15.81 12.17
N LEU A 172 7.40 -15.44 11.53
CA LEU A 172 7.48 -15.29 10.08
C LEU A 172 7.21 -16.62 9.36
N GLY A 173 7.77 -17.72 9.85
CA GLY A 173 7.54 -19.06 9.33
C GLY A 173 6.05 -19.44 9.37
N VAL A 174 5.39 -19.21 10.51
CA VAL A 174 3.94 -19.44 10.67
C VAL A 174 3.15 -18.58 9.68
N ALA A 175 3.48 -17.29 9.55
CA ALA A 175 2.80 -16.39 8.62
C ALA A 175 2.94 -16.86 7.16
N VAL A 176 4.13 -17.30 6.75
CA VAL A 176 4.39 -17.84 5.41
C VAL A 176 3.59 -19.11 5.17
N VAL A 177 3.58 -20.05 6.13
CA VAL A 177 2.84 -21.32 6.02
C VAL A 177 1.34 -21.06 5.91
N VAL A 178 0.77 -20.21 6.76
CA VAL A 178 -0.65 -19.85 6.72
C VAL A 178 -1.00 -19.19 5.38
N THR A 179 -0.16 -18.26 4.89
CA THR A 179 -0.38 -17.59 3.60
C THR A 179 -0.32 -18.57 2.43
N ALA A 180 0.65 -19.49 2.43
CA ALA A 180 0.78 -20.53 1.41
C ALA A 180 -0.41 -21.50 1.43
N LEU A 181 -0.87 -21.90 2.63
CA LEU A 181 -2.04 -22.76 2.81
C LEU A 181 -3.31 -22.08 2.27
N LEU A 182 -3.55 -20.81 2.62
CA LEU A 182 -4.68 -20.05 2.11
C LEU A 182 -4.63 -19.92 0.58
N GLY A 183 -3.45 -19.60 0.02
CA GLY A 183 -3.26 -19.52 -1.42
C GLY A 183 -3.52 -20.84 -2.14
N TRP A 184 -3.10 -21.95 -1.55
CA TRP A 184 -3.36 -23.30 -2.07
C TRP A 184 -4.85 -23.67 -1.99
N LEU A 185 -5.52 -23.37 -0.87
CA LEU A 185 -6.96 -23.63 -0.69
C LEU A 185 -7.79 -22.85 -1.71
N LEU A 186 -7.39 -21.62 -2.03
CA LEU A 186 -8.07 -20.79 -3.03
C LEU A 186 -7.88 -21.29 -4.46
N ARG A 187 -6.72 -21.91 -4.78
CA ARG A 187 -6.46 -22.49 -6.11
C ARG A 187 -7.13 -23.85 -6.34
N ARG A 188 -7.63 -24.47 -5.29
CA ARG A 188 -8.34 -25.77 -5.35
C ARG A 188 -9.83 -25.64 -5.66
N ARG A 189 -10.37 -24.42 -5.68
CA ARG A 189 -11.74 -24.11 -6.12
C ARG A 189 -11.71 -23.56 -7.54
#